data_AF-A0A011MMZ2-F1
#
_entry.id   AF-A0A011MMZ2-F1
#
_cell.length_a   1.000
_cell.length_b   1.000
_cell.length_c   1.000
_cell.angle_alpha   90.00
_cell.angle_beta   90.00
_cell.angle_gamma   90.00
#
_symmetry.space_group_name_H-M   'P 1'
#
loop_
_entity.id
_entity.type
_entity.pdbx_description
1 polymer ?
#
loop_
_entity_poly.entity_id
_entity_poly.type
_entity_poly.pdbx_seq_one_letter_code
_entity_poly.pdbx_strand_id
1 'polypeptide(L)'
;MAITNHERVGKALELLKTGLLPFIERELKAKYGNGWAFEVKDILSDTRLGASKGESLLDVAASLVVMDRKWGEVFRQILGKSERSLVNELVTVRNAWAHQEPFSSDDAYRALDSAGRLLSAVSAAQADDVEKMKMELLRVRFDEQARSEKRKSASTAIESGVTGNLKPWREVVMPHADVASGRYQ
;
A
#
# COMPACT_ATOMS: atom_id res chain seq x y z
N MET A 1 -7.57 -15.34 4.55
CA MET A 1 -6.35 -14.73 5.13
C MET A 1 -6.46 -13.23 4.95
N ALA A 2 -6.01 -12.43 5.93
CA ALA A 2 -5.97 -10.98 5.78
C ALA A 2 -4.91 -10.62 4.74
N ILE A 3 -5.25 -9.73 3.80
CA ILE A 3 -4.31 -9.27 2.77
C ILE A 3 -3.17 -8.46 3.42
N THR A 4 -1.94 -8.75 3.02
CA THR A 4 -0.75 -8.03 3.49
C THR A 4 -0.63 -6.66 2.82
N ASN A 5 0.14 -5.76 3.41
CA ASN A 5 0.41 -4.44 2.83
C ASN A 5 1.15 -4.55 1.49
N HIS A 6 2.10 -5.49 1.37
CA HIS A 6 2.80 -5.75 0.12
C HIS A 6 1.84 -6.21 -1.00
N GLU A 7 0.90 -7.11 -0.69
CA GLU A 7 -0.14 -7.53 -1.65
C GLU A 7 -1.10 -6.39 -2.01
N ARG A 8 -1.47 -5.52 -1.07
CA ARG A 8 -2.29 -4.31 -1.37
C ARG A 8 -1.57 -3.39 -2.35
N VAL A 9 -0.28 -3.12 -2.13
CA VAL A 9 0.55 -2.31 -3.02
C VAL A 9 0.66 -2.98 -4.40
N GLY A 10 0.87 -4.29 -4.46
CA GLY A 10 0.89 -5.05 -5.72
C GLY A 10 -0.41 -4.91 -6.51
N LYS A 11 -1.57 -5.03 -5.85
CA LYS A 11 -2.87 -4.79 -6.50
C LYS A 11 -3.02 -3.36 -7.02
N ALA A 12 -2.56 -2.38 -6.26
CA ALA A 12 -2.58 -0.98 -6.70
C ALA A 12 -1.69 -0.76 -7.94
N LEU A 13 -0.52 -1.40 -8.01
CA LEU A 13 0.37 -1.35 -9.17
C LEU A 13 -0.25 -1.99 -10.42
N GLU A 14 -1.00 -3.08 -10.28
CA GLU A 14 -1.73 -3.69 -11.41
C GLU A 14 -2.87 -2.81 -11.93
N LEU A 15 -3.61 -2.17 -11.02
CA LEU A 15 -4.63 -1.17 -11.37
C LEU A 15 -3.99 0.04 -12.05
N LEU A 16 -2.84 0.48 -11.56
CA LEU A 16 -2.06 1.57 -12.14
C LEU A 16 -1.64 1.26 -13.57
N LYS A 17 -1.06 0.08 -13.81
CA LYS A 17 -0.74 -0.42 -15.15
C LYS A 17 -1.95 -0.37 -16.07
N THR A 18 -3.07 -0.95 -15.63
CA THR A 18 -4.28 -1.07 -16.45
C THR A 18 -4.87 0.30 -16.79
N GLY A 19 -4.86 1.24 -15.85
CA GLY A 19 -5.41 2.59 -16.06
C GLY A 19 -4.48 3.53 -16.84
N LEU A 20 -3.16 3.37 -16.71
CA LEU A 20 -2.19 4.21 -17.43
C LEU A 20 -1.99 3.79 -18.88
N LEU A 21 -2.09 2.50 -19.20
CA LEU A 21 -1.75 1.98 -20.54
C LEU A 21 -2.54 2.68 -21.68
N PRO A 22 -3.87 2.83 -21.62
CA PRO A 22 -4.62 3.50 -22.68
C PRO A 22 -4.25 4.98 -22.85
N PHE A 23 -3.94 5.66 -21.73
CA PHE A 23 -3.49 7.05 -21.73
C PHE A 23 -2.13 7.17 -22.42
N ILE A 24 -1.14 6.39 -21.97
CA ILE A 24 0.22 6.41 -22.51
C ILE A 24 0.22 6.12 -24.00
N GLU A 25 -0.49 5.07 -24.44
CA GLU A 25 -0.55 4.73 -25.87
C GLU A 25 -1.16 5.86 -26.71
N ARG A 26 -2.26 6.47 -26.23
CA ARG A 26 -2.93 7.55 -26.96
C ARG A 26 -2.01 8.74 -27.15
N GLU A 27 -1.32 9.18 -26.09
CA GLU A 27 -0.44 10.35 -26.16
C GLU A 27 0.82 10.09 -27.00
N LEU A 28 1.40 8.89 -26.90
CA LEU A 28 2.53 8.51 -27.74
C LEU A 28 2.14 8.38 -29.22
N LYS A 29 0.97 7.79 -29.52
CA LYS A 29 0.43 7.73 -30.90
C LYS A 29 0.15 9.13 -31.44
N ALA A 30 -0.39 10.04 -30.62
CA ALA A 30 -0.64 11.42 -31.02
C ALA A 30 0.66 12.16 -31.36
N LYS A 31 1.75 11.90 -30.63
CA LYS A 31 3.05 12.56 -30.86
C LYS A 31 3.87 11.93 -32.00
N TYR A 32 3.98 10.61 -32.03
CA TYR A 32 4.93 9.87 -32.87
C TYR A 32 4.27 9.07 -34.01
N GLY A 33 2.94 9.05 -34.09
CA GLY A 33 2.20 8.29 -35.10
C GLY A 33 2.58 6.80 -35.06
N ASN A 34 2.86 6.22 -36.23
CA ASN A 34 3.22 4.80 -36.35
C ASN A 34 4.57 4.42 -35.71
N GLY A 35 5.42 5.40 -35.41
CA GLY A 35 6.74 5.18 -34.78
C GLY A 35 6.71 5.01 -33.26
N TRP A 36 5.55 5.19 -32.62
CA TRP A 36 5.44 5.23 -31.16
C TRP A 36 6.00 3.97 -30.46
N ALA A 37 5.81 2.79 -31.06
CA ALA A 37 6.29 1.53 -30.48
C ALA A 37 7.83 1.42 -30.55
N PHE A 38 8.45 2.00 -31.58
CA PHE A 38 9.91 2.08 -31.70
C PHE A 38 10.47 3.00 -30.62
N GLU A 39 9.87 4.19 -30.43
CA GLU A 39 10.25 5.13 -29.37
C GLU A 39 10.18 4.47 -27.98
N VAL A 40 9.10 3.75 -27.67
CA VAL A 40 8.98 3.01 -26.39
C VAL A 40 10.13 2.02 -26.21
N LYS A 41 10.46 1.26 -27.25
CA LYS A 41 11.55 0.28 -27.21
C LYS A 41 12.90 0.96 -27.03
N ASP A 42 13.13 2.08 -27.71
CA ASP A 42 14.37 2.86 -27.61
C ASP A 42 14.55 3.46 -26.21
N ILE A 43 13.49 4.07 -25.65
CA ILE A 43 13.48 4.61 -24.28
C ILE A 43 13.84 3.52 -23.26
N LEU A 44 13.39 2.28 -23.47
CA LEU A 44 13.59 1.17 -22.56
C LEU A 44 14.88 0.39 -22.83
N SER A 45 15.58 0.65 -23.93
CA SER A 45 16.76 -0.10 -24.36
C SER A 45 17.92 -0.02 -23.36
N ASP A 46 18.11 1.16 -22.75
CA ASP A 46 19.08 1.40 -21.67
C ASP A 46 18.65 0.85 -20.29
N THR A 47 17.46 0.27 -20.20
CA THR A 47 16.91 -0.25 -18.94
C THR A 47 16.88 -1.77 -18.95
N ARG A 48 16.95 -2.39 -17.77
CA ARG A 48 16.71 -3.84 -17.61
C ARG A 48 15.32 -4.29 -18.09
N LEU A 49 14.41 -3.34 -18.37
CA LEU A 49 13.05 -3.57 -18.85
C LEU A 49 12.99 -3.79 -20.38
N GLY A 50 14.03 -3.40 -21.13
CA GLY A 50 14.13 -3.57 -22.58
C GLY A 50 14.36 -5.02 -23.04
N ALA A 51 14.67 -5.94 -22.11
CA ALA A 51 14.91 -7.35 -22.40
C ALA A 51 13.63 -8.18 -22.59
N SER A 52 12.46 -7.66 -22.20
CA SER A 52 11.18 -8.34 -22.37
C SER A 52 10.69 -8.22 -23.82
N LYS A 53 10.93 -9.27 -24.62
CA LYS A 53 10.39 -9.43 -25.98
C LYS A 53 8.86 -9.54 -25.91
N GLY A 54 8.15 -8.48 -26.30
CA GLY A 54 6.75 -8.60 -26.72
C GLY A 54 5.91 -7.39 -26.40
N GLU A 55 5.84 -6.98 -25.14
CA GLU A 55 4.85 -6.00 -24.69
C GLU A 55 5.40 -5.19 -23.51
N SER A 56 6.45 -4.41 -23.73
CA SER A 56 7.20 -3.77 -22.65
C SER A 56 6.34 -2.87 -21.75
N LEU A 57 5.26 -2.26 -22.27
CA LEU A 57 4.34 -1.45 -21.47
C LEU A 57 3.41 -2.25 -20.55
N LEU A 58 3.35 -3.59 -20.67
CA LEU A 58 2.61 -4.43 -19.73
C LEU A 58 3.31 -4.56 -18.37
N ASP A 59 4.51 -4.00 -18.20
CA ASP A 59 5.08 -3.76 -16.89
C ASP A 59 4.74 -2.33 -16.44
N VAL A 60 4.16 -2.17 -15.25
CA VAL A 60 3.92 -0.87 -14.61
C VAL A 60 5.20 -0.05 -14.53
N ALA A 61 6.34 -0.72 -14.35
CA ALA A 61 7.65 -0.11 -14.34
C ALA A 61 8.00 0.62 -15.63
N ALA A 62 7.80 -0.06 -16.75
CA ALA A 62 8.10 0.46 -18.06
C ALA A 62 7.17 1.63 -18.38
N SER A 63 5.88 1.51 -18.03
CA SER A 63 4.92 2.59 -18.14
C SER A 63 5.37 3.85 -17.37
N LEU A 64 5.77 3.71 -16.11
CA LEU A 64 6.24 4.83 -15.29
C LEU A 64 7.57 5.43 -15.81
N VAL A 65 8.51 4.60 -16.25
CA VAL A 65 9.79 5.06 -16.82
C VAL A 65 9.57 5.83 -18.12
N VAL A 66 8.68 5.34 -19.00
CA VAL A 66 8.32 6.03 -20.23
C VAL A 66 7.67 7.38 -19.91
N MET A 67 6.77 7.43 -18.92
CA MET A 67 6.17 8.68 -18.47
C MET A 67 7.19 9.71 -17.99
N ASP A 68 8.15 9.33 -17.13
CA ASP A 68 9.16 10.28 -16.65
C ASP A 68 10.13 10.72 -17.76
N ARG A 69 10.64 9.78 -18.58
CA ARG A 69 11.60 10.09 -19.65
C ARG A 69 11.01 10.97 -20.75
N LYS A 70 9.75 10.72 -21.15
CA LYS A 70 9.05 11.53 -22.16
C LYS A 70 8.13 12.59 -21.55
N TRP A 71 8.32 12.93 -20.27
CA TRP A 71 7.46 13.90 -19.58
C TRP A 71 7.40 15.24 -20.31
N GLY A 72 8.55 15.84 -20.59
CA GLY A 72 8.61 17.17 -21.21
C GLY A 72 8.08 17.20 -22.64
N GLU A 73 8.23 16.10 -23.38
CA GLU A 73 7.94 16.02 -24.80
C GLU A 73 6.49 15.63 -25.10
N VAL A 74 5.91 14.76 -24.27
CA VAL A 74 4.60 14.14 -24.49
C VAL A 74 3.62 14.55 -23.38
N PHE A 75 3.92 14.21 -22.12
CA PHE A 75 2.91 14.25 -21.05
C PHE A 75 2.68 15.64 -20.45
N ARG A 76 3.66 16.55 -20.54
CA ARG A 76 3.57 17.93 -20.00
C ARG A 76 2.46 18.77 -20.63
N GLN A 77 1.95 18.37 -21.80
CA GLN A 77 0.83 19.07 -22.44
C GLN A 77 -0.51 18.83 -21.73
N ILE A 78 -0.62 17.76 -20.94
CA ILE A 78 -1.86 17.33 -20.29
C ILE A 78 -1.70 17.30 -18.77
N LEU A 79 -0.54 16.85 -18.28
CA LEU A 79 -0.25 16.69 -16.85
C LEU A 79 0.74 17.75 -16.36
N GLY A 80 0.56 18.17 -15.11
CA GLY A 80 1.36 19.21 -14.46
C GLY A 80 2.59 18.67 -13.73
N LYS A 81 3.32 19.58 -13.05
CA LYS A 81 4.51 19.21 -12.28
C LYS A 81 4.17 18.24 -11.12
N SER A 82 2.99 18.38 -10.53
CA SER A 82 2.53 17.56 -9.41
C SER A 82 2.44 16.09 -9.80
N GLU A 83 1.88 15.80 -10.97
CA GLU A 83 1.71 14.43 -11.47
C GLU A 83 3.07 13.80 -11.80
N ARG A 84 4.04 14.59 -12.29
CA ARG A 84 5.41 14.11 -12.46
C ARG A 84 6.03 13.64 -11.15
N SER A 85 5.81 14.40 -10.07
CA SER A 85 6.28 14.01 -8.75
C SER A 85 5.65 12.69 -8.28
N LEU A 86 4.35 12.49 -8.57
CA LEU A 86 3.67 11.21 -8.29
C LEU A 86 4.26 10.05 -9.10
N VAL A 87 4.56 10.24 -10.38
CA VAL A 87 5.21 9.21 -11.21
C VAL A 87 6.55 8.79 -10.59
N ASN A 88 7.40 9.75 -10.20
CA ASN A 88 8.70 9.45 -9.60
C ASN A 88 8.57 8.75 -8.25
N GLU A 89 7.60 9.12 -7.43
CA GLU A 89 7.29 8.43 -6.19
C GLU A 89 6.86 6.98 -6.45
N LEU A 90 5.97 6.76 -7.43
CA LEU A 90 5.47 5.44 -7.80
C LEU A 90 6.57 4.54 -8.40
N VAL A 91 7.56 5.09 -9.09
CA VAL A 91 8.77 4.35 -9.50
C VAL A 91 9.50 3.79 -8.27
N THR A 92 9.69 4.61 -7.23
CA THR A 92 10.32 4.19 -5.98
C THR A 92 9.51 3.10 -5.28
N VAL A 93 8.19 3.29 -5.16
CA VAL A 93 7.27 2.29 -4.57
C VAL A 93 7.34 0.96 -5.32
N ARG A 94 7.30 1.00 -6.66
CA ARG A 94 7.39 -0.19 -7.52
C ARG A 94 8.71 -0.92 -7.29
N ASN A 95 9.82 -0.19 -7.21
CA ASN A 95 11.14 -0.80 -6.99
C ASN A 95 11.21 -1.49 -5.62
N ALA A 96 10.74 -0.82 -4.55
CA ALA A 96 10.66 -1.42 -3.22
C ALA A 96 9.77 -2.68 -3.20
N TRP A 97 8.61 -2.63 -3.88
CA TRP A 97 7.72 -3.77 -4.04
C TRP A 97 8.40 -4.94 -4.76
N ALA A 98 9.10 -4.67 -5.87
CA ALA A 98 9.83 -5.68 -6.64
C ALA A 98 10.97 -6.32 -5.85
N HIS A 99 11.60 -5.58 -4.92
CA HIS A 99 12.61 -6.09 -4.00
C HIS A 99 12.04 -6.80 -2.77
N GLN A 100 10.72 -6.96 -2.67
CA GLN A 100 10.05 -7.58 -1.52
C GLN A 100 10.33 -6.84 -0.19
N GLU A 101 10.52 -5.52 -0.25
CA GLU A 101 10.69 -4.71 0.95
C GLU A 101 9.40 -4.68 1.78
N PRO A 102 9.50 -4.64 3.13
CA PRO A 102 8.32 -4.56 3.99
C PRO A 102 7.65 -3.20 3.87
N PHE A 103 6.32 -3.19 3.71
CA PHE A 103 5.51 -1.97 3.72
C PHE A 103 4.79 -1.78 5.05
N SER A 104 5.03 -0.64 5.70
CA SER A 104 4.17 -0.22 6.81
C SER A 104 2.76 0.13 6.29
N SER A 105 1.79 0.26 7.19
CA SER A 105 0.43 0.69 6.81
C SER A 105 0.42 2.12 6.28
N ASP A 106 1.33 2.97 6.73
CA ASP A 106 1.50 4.34 6.23
C ASP A 106 2.11 4.35 4.81
N ASP A 107 3.13 3.52 4.56
CA ASP A 107 3.73 3.39 3.23
C ASP A 107 2.74 2.84 2.21
N ALA A 108 1.97 1.81 2.61
CA ALA A 108 0.93 1.24 1.76
C ALA A 108 -0.18 2.27 1.47
N TYR A 109 -0.60 3.03 2.48
CA TYR A 109 -1.58 4.11 2.30
C TYR A 109 -1.05 5.17 1.34
N ARG A 110 0.20 5.61 1.50
CA ARG A 110 0.84 6.60 0.64
C ARG A 110 0.94 6.11 -0.80
N ALA A 111 1.36 4.87 -1.01
CA ALA A 111 1.41 4.23 -2.32
C ALA A 111 0.03 4.19 -3.01
N LEU A 112 -1.01 3.80 -2.27
CA LEU A 112 -2.40 3.77 -2.75
C LEU A 112 -2.89 5.18 -3.11
N ASP A 113 -2.64 6.19 -2.27
CA ASP A 113 -3.05 7.57 -2.52
C ASP A 113 -2.36 8.15 -3.76
N SER A 114 -1.04 7.94 -3.90
CA SER A 114 -0.27 8.40 -5.05
C SER A 114 -0.73 7.74 -6.35
N ALA A 115 -1.03 6.43 -6.32
CA ALA A 115 -1.60 5.71 -7.46
C ALA A 115 -2.99 6.24 -7.82
N GLY A 116 -3.86 6.42 -6.83
CA GLY A 116 -5.23 6.92 -7.03
C GLY A 116 -5.26 8.34 -7.60
N ARG A 117 -4.39 9.23 -7.13
CA ARG A 117 -4.26 10.60 -7.67
C ARG A 117 -3.77 10.62 -9.11
N LEU A 118 -2.78 9.81 -9.44
CA LEU A 118 -2.26 9.73 -10.81
C LEU A 118 -3.32 9.16 -11.76
N LEU A 119 -4.04 8.10 -11.36
CA LEU A 119 -5.14 7.52 -12.13
C LEU A 119 -6.29 8.52 -12.32
N SER A 120 -6.63 9.29 -11.28
CA SER A 120 -7.65 10.34 -11.36
C SER A 120 -7.23 11.45 -12.33
N ALA A 121 -5.96 11.85 -12.33
CA ALA A 121 -5.44 12.88 -13.23
C ALA A 121 -5.54 12.48 -14.71
N VAL A 122 -5.50 11.18 -15.02
CA VAL A 122 -5.70 10.66 -16.39
C VAL A 122 -7.13 10.19 -16.66
N SER A 123 -8.06 10.41 -15.72
CA SER A 123 -9.46 9.96 -15.80
C SER A 123 -9.63 8.45 -15.99
N ALA A 124 -8.76 7.65 -15.38
CA ALA A 124 -8.83 6.19 -15.42
C ALA A 124 -9.84 5.66 -14.38
N ALA A 125 -10.76 4.78 -14.81
CA ALA A 125 -11.80 4.20 -13.95
C ALA A 125 -11.23 3.39 -12.77
N GLN A 126 -10.00 2.88 -12.90
CA GLN A 126 -9.28 2.15 -11.85
C GLN A 126 -9.00 3.01 -10.60
N ALA A 127 -9.11 4.35 -10.71
CA ALA A 127 -9.00 5.25 -9.57
C ALA A 127 -10.01 4.89 -8.46
N ASP A 128 -11.24 4.53 -8.82
CA ASP A 128 -12.30 4.19 -7.87
C ASP A 128 -11.98 2.92 -7.08
N ASP A 129 -11.36 1.93 -7.72
CA ASP A 129 -10.97 0.68 -7.07
C ASP A 129 -9.78 0.88 -6.14
N VAL A 130 -8.82 1.73 -6.52
CA VAL A 130 -7.74 2.15 -5.62
C VAL A 130 -8.30 2.91 -4.41
N GLU A 131 -9.29 3.77 -4.62
CA GLU A 131 -9.93 4.51 -3.52
C GLU A 131 -10.64 3.57 -2.54
N LYS A 132 -11.35 2.56 -3.03
CA LYS A 132 -11.97 1.53 -2.17
C LYS A 132 -10.92 0.80 -1.33
N MET A 133 -9.81 0.38 -1.94
CA MET A 133 -8.72 -0.30 -1.22
C MET A 133 -8.09 0.61 -0.16
N LYS A 134 -7.94 1.90 -0.47
CA LYS A 134 -7.43 2.92 0.47
C LYS A 134 -8.34 3.06 1.69
N MET A 135 -9.65 3.14 1.46
CA MET A 135 -10.65 3.22 2.54
C MET A 135 -10.71 1.95 3.38
N GLU A 136 -10.58 0.78 2.75
CA GLU A 136 -10.51 -0.50 3.47
C GLU A 136 -9.27 -0.57 4.38
N LEU A 137 -8.10 -0.13 3.89
CA LEU A 137 -6.88 -0.08 4.70
C LEU A 137 -7.04 0.84 5.92
N LEU A 138 -7.62 2.03 5.73
CA LEU A 138 -7.90 2.95 6.84
C LEU A 138 -8.84 2.33 7.86
N ARG A 139 -9.90 1.66 7.41
CA ARG A 139 -10.83 0.96 8.30
C ARG A 139 -10.12 -0.09 9.15
N VAL A 140 -9.30 -0.94 8.53
CA VAL A 140 -8.53 -1.97 9.25
C VAL A 140 -7.60 -1.33 10.28
N ARG A 141 -6.88 -0.26 9.90
CA ARG A 141 -5.99 0.47 10.81
C ARG A 141 -6.72 1.04 12.02
N PHE A 142 -7.88 1.67 11.81
CA PHE A 142 -8.67 2.24 12.91
C PHE A 142 -9.26 1.17 13.82
N ASP A 143 -9.71 0.04 13.27
CA ASP A 143 -10.19 -1.09 14.06
C ASP A 143 -9.06 -1.69 14.92
N GLU A 144 -7.85 -1.81 14.38
CA GLU A 144 -6.66 -2.26 15.11
C GLU A 144 -6.27 -1.29 16.23
N GLN A 145 -6.31 0.02 15.95
CA GLN A 145 -6.04 1.05 16.95
C GLN A 145 -7.06 1.01 18.09
N ALA A 146 -8.36 0.96 17.78
CA ALA A 146 -9.42 0.88 18.77
C ALA A 146 -9.31 -0.38 19.65
N ARG A 147 -8.91 -1.53 19.07
CA ARG A 147 -8.65 -2.76 19.85
C ARG A 147 -7.43 -2.61 20.75
N SER A 148 -6.36 -1.97 20.27
CA SER A 148 -5.15 -1.69 21.04
C SER A 148 -5.45 -0.79 22.24
N GLU A 149 -6.19 0.30 22.02
CA GLU A 149 -6.62 1.22 23.07
C GLU A 149 -7.52 0.53 24.11
N LYS A 150 -8.50 -0.28 23.67
CA LYS A 150 -9.33 -1.10 24.58
C LYS A 150 -8.49 -2.04 25.43
N ARG A 151 -7.51 -2.74 24.85
CA ARG A 151 -6.60 -3.62 25.60
C ARG A 151 -5.78 -2.85 26.63
N LYS A 152 -5.24 -1.68 26.26
CA LYS A 152 -4.50 -0.80 27.19
C LYS A 152 -5.36 -0.36 28.37
N SER A 153 -6.59 0.11 28.10
CA SER A 153 -7.51 0.54 29.16
C SER A 153 -7.90 -0.62 30.10
N ALA A 154 -8.10 -1.82 29.56
CA ALA A 154 -8.37 -3.02 30.34
C ALA A 154 -7.17 -3.45 31.19
N SER A 155 -5.93 -3.33 30.68
CA SER A 155 -4.72 -3.61 31.48
C SER A 155 -4.52 -2.62 32.62
N THR A 156 -4.81 -1.34 32.42
CA THR A 156 -4.75 -0.32 33.50
C THR A 156 -5.82 -0.57 34.58
N ALA A 157 -6.97 -1.13 34.22
CA ALA A 157 -7.99 -1.53 35.20
C ALA A 157 -7.58 -2.79 36.01
N ILE A 158 -6.71 -3.64 35.46
CA ILE A 158 -6.20 -4.86 36.13
C ILE A 158 -5.00 -4.55 37.04
N GLU A 159 -4.21 -3.51 36.72
CA GLU A 159 -3.28 -2.91 37.68
C GLU A 159 -4.07 -2.22 38.79
N SER A 160 -4.56 -3.01 39.75
CA SER A 160 -5.18 -2.49 40.95
C SER A 160 -4.21 -1.50 41.58
N GLY A 161 -4.67 -0.27 41.85
CA GLY A 161 -3.90 0.74 42.61
C GLY A 161 -3.54 0.33 44.04
N VAL A 162 -3.74 -0.94 44.41
CA VAL A 162 -3.31 -1.53 45.68
C VAL A 162 -1.91 -2.10 45.53
N THR A 163 -0.94 -1.21 45.39
CA THR A 163 0.49 -1.50 45.56
C THR A 163 0.81 -1.56 47.06
N GLY A 164 0.25 -2.54 47.78
CA GLY A 164 0.64 -2.73 49.18
C GLY A 164 -0.28 -3.61 50.02
N ASN A 165 0.33 -4.61 50.65
CA ASN A 165 -0.09 -5.29 51.89
C ASN A 165 -1.51 -5.91 51.93
N LEU A 166 -2.07 -6.33 50.80
CA LEU A 166 -3.22 -7.23 50.83
C LEU A 166 -2.78 -8.57 51.40
N LYS A 167 -3.32 -8.90 52.56
CA LYS A 167 -3.13 -10.21 53.16
C LYS A 167 -3.65 -11.28 52.20
N PRO A 168 -2.90 -12.39 52.00
CA PRO A 168 -3.39 -13.53 51.24
C PRO A 168 -4.80 -13.92 51.70
N TRP A 169 -5.67 -14.34 50.78
CA TRP A 169 -7.05 -14.70 51.10
C TRP A 169 -7.17 -15.73 52.25
N ARG A 170 -6.16 -16.59 52.41
CA ARG A 170 -6.03 -17.58 53.49
C ARG A 170 -5.92 -16.96 54.90
N GLU A 171 -5.45 -15.71 55.00
CA GLU A 171 -5.34 -14.97 56.26
C GLU A 171 -6.59 -14.14 56.57
N VAL A 172 -7.48 -13.94 55.59
CA VAL A 172 -8.70 -13.13 55.72
C VAL A 172 -9.94 -14.02 55.86
N VAL A 173 -9.90 -15.23 55.29
CA VAL A 173 -11.02 -16.17 55.30
C VAL A 173 -10.51 -17.57 55.65
N MET A 174 -11.16 -18.22 56.60
CA MET A 174 -10.91 -19.63 56.91
C MET A 174 -11.35 -20.49 55.72
N PRO A 175 -10.44 -21.24 55.07
CA PRO A 175 -10.83 -22.15 54.01
C PRO A 175 -11.76 -23.24 54.54
N HIS A 176 -12.66 -23.70 53.70
CA HIS A 176 -13.50 -24.86 53.99
C HIS A 176 -12.61 -26.11 54.24
N ALA A 177 -13.10 -27.07 55.02
CA ALA A 177 -12.25 -28.13 55.59
C ALA A 177 -11.63 -29.07 54.53
N ASP A 178 -12.34 -29.30 53.44
CA ASP A 178 -11.86 -29.97 52.22
C ASP A 178 -10.66 -29.25 51.58
N VAL A 179 -10.72 -27.91 51.56
CA VAL A 179 -9.67 -27.04 51.02
C VAL A 179 -8.47 -26.94 51.94
N ALA A 180 -8.70 -26.91 53.25
CA ALA A 180 -7.61 -26.94 54.23
C ALA A 180 -6.89 -28.30 54.25
N SER A 181 -7.62 -29.40 54.00
CA SER A 181 -7.11 -30.77 54.11
C SER A 181 -6.56 -31.37 52.81
N GLY A 182 -6.61 -30.62 51.70
CA GLY A 182 -6.09 -31.08 50.41
C GLY A 182 -6.97 -32.13 49.71
N ARG A 183 -8.22 -32.32 50.14
CA ARG A 183 -9.13 -33.39 49.69
C ARG A 183 -10.24 -32.83 48.78
N TYR A 184 -9.85 -32.18 47.70
CA TYR A 184 -10.77 -31.69 46.68
C TYR A 184 -10.99 -32.80 45.65
N GLN A 185 -12.24 -33.24 45.46
CA GLN A 185 -12.69 -34.02 44.30
C GLN A 185 -13.63 -33.16 43.45
#